data_AF-A0A8T7GL21-F1
#
_entry.id   AF-A0A8T7GL21-F1
#
_cell.length_a   1.000
_cell.length_b   1.000
_cell.length_c   1.000
_cell.angle_alpha   90.00
_cell.angle_beta   90.00
_cell.angle_gamma   90.00
#
_symmetry.space_group_name_H-M   'P 1'
#
loop_
_entity.id
_entity.type
_entity.pdbx_description
1 polymer ?
#
loop_
_entity_poly.entity_id
_entity_poly.type
_entity_poly.pdbx_seq_one_letter_code
_entity_poly.pdbx_strand_id
1 'polypeptide(L)'
;MTKTCLKCGNAIDAPAEEPAADKYPACSACWKEWTTYAIMVMNEMRLDMSLPEHRKALKKYEKAFFGLEKGVGEIQKNPEKPPSH
;
A
#
# COMPACT_ATOMS: atom_id res chain seq x y z
N MET A 1 19.11 -6.14 17.06
CA MET A 1 18.42 -4.84 16.88
C MET A 1 17.04 -5.12 16.34
N THR A 2 15.99 -4.83 17.10
CA THR A 2 14.60 -4.89 16.62
C THR A 2 14.42 -3.79 15.57
N LYS A 3 14.00 -4.17 14.35
CA LYS A 3 13.68 -3.18 13.31
C LYS A 3 12.38 -2.46 13.71
N THR A 4 12.28 -1.17 13.42
CA THR A 4 11.07 -0.39 13.69
C THR A 4 10.24 -0.24 12.41
N CYS A 5 8.92 -0.37 12.53
CA CYS A 5 8.00 -0.20 11.42
C CYS A 5 7.96 1.26 10.97
N LEU A 6 8.20 1.52 9.68
CA LEU A 6 8.15 2.86 9.08
C LEU A 6 6.77 3.51 9.18
N LYS A 7 5.70 2.71 9.17
CA LYS A 7 4.32 3.21 9.16
C LYS A 7 3.79 3.55 10.54
N CYS A 8 3.91 2.62 11.49
CA CYS A 8 3.29 2.74 12.81
C CYS A 8 4.29 2.99 13.95
N GLY A 9 5.60 2.93 13.69
CA GLY A 9 6.62 3.15 14.71
C GLY A 9 6.79 2.00 15.72
N ASN A 10 6.01 0.92 15.60
CA ASN A 10 6.12 -0.24 16.48
C ASN A 10 7.36 -1.09 16.16
N ALA A 11 7.84 -1.83 17.14
CA ALA A 11 8.86 -2.85 16.93
C ALA A 11 8.33 -3.96 15.99
N ILE A 12 9.18 -4.42 15.08
CA ILE A 12 8.90 -5.55 14.19
C ILE A 12 9.38 -6.81 14.92
N ASP A 13 8.44 -7.51 15.57
CA ASP A 13 8.73 -8.76 16.27
C ASP A 13 8.98 -9.93 15.31
N ALA A 14 8.33 -9.91 14.15
CA ALA A 14 8.50 -10.91 13.10
C ALA A 14 8.65 -10.22 11.73
N PRO A 15 9.58 -10.68 10.87
CA PRO A 15 9.67 -10.19 9.50
C PRO A 15 8.35 -10.48 8.76
N ALA A 16 7.90 -9.53 7.94
CA ALA A 16 6.79 -9.81 7.04
C ALA A 16 7.23 -10.79 5.95
N GLU A 17 6.36 -11.69 5.54
CA GLU A 17 6.60 -12.69 4.48
C GLU A 17 6.65 -12.07 3.07
N GLU A 18 6.44 -10.76 2.96
CA GLU A 18 6.49 -10.02 1.71
C GLU A 18 7.94 -9.80 1.25
N PRO A 19 8.34 -10.18 0.02
CA PRO A 19 9.70 -9.95 -0.48
C PRO A 19 10.06 -8.47 -0.61
N ALA A 20 9.06 -7.58 -0.60
CA ALA A 20 9.25 -6.14 -0.53
C ALA A 20 9.54 -5.63 0.90
N ALA A 21 9.34 -6.43 1.94
CA ALA A 21 9.61 -6.08 3.34
C ALA A 21 11.10 -5.83 3.63
N ASP A 22 11.99 -6.40 2.81
CA ASP A 22 13.42 -6.09 2.89
C ASP A 22 13.72 -4.63 2.50
N LYS A 23 12.92 -4.06 1.59
CA LYS A 23 13.06 -2.66 1.14
C LYS A 23 12.25 -1.70 2.01
N TYR A 24 11.12 -2.15 2.55
CA TYR A 24 10.27 -1.37 3.43
C TYR A 24 10.15 -2.07 4.79
N PRO A 25 10.97 -1.68 5.79
CA PRO A 25 10.84 -2.20 7.14
C PRO A 25 9.47 -1.81 7.74
N ALA A 26 8.51 -2.70 7.58
CA ALA A 26 7.16 -2.57 8.11
C ALA A 26 6.68 -3.90 8.69
N CYS A 27 5.85 -3.84 9.73
CA CYS A 27 5.29 -5.04 10.34
C CYS A 27 4.25 -5.71 9.44
N SER A 28 3.97 -6.99 9.68
CA SER A 28 2.99 -7.77 8.93
C SER A 28 1.60 -7.09 8.88
N ALA A 29 1.18 -6.43 9.96
CA ALA A 29 -0.10 -5.72 9.99
C ALA A 29 -0.16 -4.56 8.98
N CYS A 30 0.88 -3.73 8.88
CA CYS A 30 0.94 -2.64 7.91
C CYS A 30 1.05 -3.16 6.46
N TRP A 31 1.71 -4.30 6.25
CA TRP A 31 1.73 -4.96 4.94
C TRP A 31 0.34 -5.49 4.52
N LYS A 32 -0.41 -6.10 5.45
CA LYS A 32 -1.80 -6.53 5.20
C LYS A 32 -2.71 -5.35 4.87
N GLU A 33 -2.54 -4.24 5.59
CA GLU A 33 -3.27 -3.00 5.32
C GLU A 33 -2.91 -2.44 3.94
N TRP A 34 -1.62 -2.42 3.57
CA TRP A 34 -1.17 -2.03 2.24
C TRP A 34 -1.79 -2.91 1.15
N THR A 35 -1.80 -4.24 1.28
CA THR A 35 -2.40 -5.14 0.26
C THR A 35 -3.87 -4.82 0.05
N THR A 36 -4.62 -4.57 1.13
CA THR A 36 -6.03 -4.18 1.05
C THR A 36 -6.19 -2.83 0.34
N TYR A 37 -5.37 -1.85 0.71
CA TYR A 37 -5.40 -0.52 0.10
C TYR A 37 -4.97 -0.56 -1.37
N ALA A 38 -3.97 -1.36 -1.74
CA ALA A 38 -3.49 -1.54 -3.09
C ALA A 38 -4.59 -2.08 -4.02
N ILE A 39 -5.43 -3.01 -3.54
CA ILE A 39 -6.60 -3.49 -4.29
C ILE A 39 -7.60 -2.36 -4.53
N MET A 40 -7.87 -1.53 -3.52
CA MET A 40 -8.72 -0.34 -3.69
C MET A 40 -8.12 0.62 -4.73
N VAL A 41 -6.84 0.93 -4.64
CA VAL A 41 -6.12 1.78 -5.61
C VAL A 41 -6.26 1.24 -7.03
N MET A 42 -6.03 -0.06 -7.21
CA MET A 42 -6.11 -0.70 -8.52
C MET A 42 -7.52 -0.61 -9.11
N ASN A 43 -8.56 -0.84 -8.28
CA ASN A 43 -9.94 -0.81 -8.73
C ASN A 43 -10.43 0.60 -9.04
N GLU A 44 -10.21 1.57 -8.14
CA GLU A 44 -10.69 2.94 -8.28
C GLU A 44 -10.00 3.67 -9.43
N MET A 45 -8.69 3.45 -9.59
CA MET A 45 -7.93 4.05 -10.69
C MET A 45 -7.95 3.23 -11.98
N ARG A 46 -8.61 2.06 -11.98
CA ARG A 46 -8.65 1.13 -13.12
C ARG A 46 -7.26 0.75 -13.63
N LEU A 47 -6.35 0.43 -12.71
CA LEU A 47 -4.97 0.05 -13.04
C LEU A 47 -4.90 -1.36 -13.61
N ASP A 48 -4.54 -1.46 -14.88
CA ASP A 48 -4.08 -2.70 -15.52
C ASP A 48 -2.63 -3.03 -15.11
N MET A 49 -2.45 -4.09 -14.32
CA MET A 49 -1.14 -4.54 -13.82
C MET A 49 -0.22 -5.16 -14.89
N SER A 50 -0.73 -5.42 -16.10
CA SER A 50 0.08 -5.80 -17.25
C SER A 50 0.88 -4.61 -17.82
N LEU A 51 0.39 -3.37 -17.60
CA LEU A 51 1.02 -2.16 -18.10
C LEU A 51 2.10 -1.62 -17.15
N PRO A 52 3.33 -1.36 -17.65
CA PRO A 52 4.43 -0.87 -16.80
C PRO A 52 4.16 0.49 -16.19
N GLU A 53 3.39 1.35 -16.87
CA GLU A 53 3.03 2.67 -16.37
C GLU A 53 2.11 2.58 -15.16
N HIS A 54 1.11 1.70 -15.20
CA HIS A 54 0.18 1.46 -14.09
C HIS A 54 0.89 0.85 -12.88
N ARG A 55 1.85 -0.07 -13.10
CA ARG A 55 2.71 -0.58 -12.02
C ARG A 55 3.52 0.55 -11.35
N LYS A 56 4.03 1.50 -12.14
CA LYS A 56 4.71 2.70 -11.60
C LYS A 56 3.74 3.58 -10.81
N ALA A 57 2.49 3.71 -11.24
CA ALA A 57 1.46 4.46 -10.52
C ALA A 57 1.16 3.82 -9.16
N LEU A 58 0.87 2.52 -9.09
CA LEU A 58 0.64 1.80 -7.83
C LEU A 58 1.83 1.94 -6.86
N LYS A 59 3.06 1.92 -7.39
CA LYS A 59 4.27 2.10 -6.58
C LYS A 59 4.40 3.50 -5.95
N LYS A 60 3.80 4.54 -6.53
CA LYS A 60 3.72 5.85 -5.88
C LYS A 60 2.82 5.79 -4.65
N TYR A 61 1.67 5.13 -4.75
CA TYR A 61 0.78 4.89 -3.61
C TYR A 61 1.46 4.04 -2.54
N GLU A 62 2.27 3.04 -2.91
CA GLU A 62 3.06 2.23 -1.97
C GLU A 62 4.00 3.11 -1.13
N LYS A 63 4.80 3.94 -1.80
CA LYS A 63 5.72 4.86 -1.13
C LYS A 63 4.99 5.86 -0.25
N ALA A 64 3.86 6.39 -0.72
CA ALA A 64 3.05 7.33 0.05
C ALA A 64 2.44 6.64 1.29
N PHE A 65 1.95 5.41 1.14
CA PHE A 65 1.37 4.63 2.23
C PHE A 65 2.39 4.42 3.36
N PHE A 66 3.62 4.06 3.03
CA PHE A 66 4.73 3.90 3.99
C PHE A 66 5.45 5.20 4.38
N GLY A 67 4.95 6.37 3.94
CA GLY A 67 5.48 7.68 4.35
C GLY A 67 6.82 8.07 3.72
N LEU A 68 7.25 7.39 2.65
CA LEU A 68 8.49 7.67 1.93
C LEU A 68 8.35 8.77 0.86
N GLU A 69 7.12 9.08 0.47
CA GLU A 69 6.81 10.15 -0.49
C GLU A 69 5.58 10.91 0.01
N LYS A 70 5.70 12.22 0.25
CA LYS A 70 4.55 13.08 0.59
C LYS A 70 3.96 13.61 -0.72
N GLY A 71 2.75 13.20 -1.10
CA GLY A 71 2.07 13.87 -2.22
C GLY A 71 1.10 13.06 -3.07
N VAL A 72 0.91 11.77 -2.79
CA VAL A 72 -0.19 11.06 -3.45
C VAL A 72 -1.44 11.32 -2.61
N GLY A 73 -2.30 12.21 -3.12
CA GLY A 73 -3.57 12.55 -2.49
C GLY A 73 -4.31 11.28 -2.07
N GLU A 74 -4.81 11.26 -0.85
CA GLU A 74 -5.61 10.16 -0.33
C GLU A 74 -6.64 9.81 -1.40
N ILE A 75 -6.72 8.53 -1.79
CA ILE A 75 -7.80 8.08 -2.66
C ILE A 75 -9.06 8.41 -1.89
N GLN A 76 -9.79 9.42 -2.36
CA GLN A 76 -11.11 9.73 -1.86
C GLN A 76 -11.90 8.44 -2.09
N LYS A 77 -12.14 7.70 -1.01
CA LYS A 77 -13.09 6.60 -0.99
C LYS A 77 -14.38 7.23 -1.46
N ASN A 78 -14.73 7.12 -2.73
CA ASN A 78 -16.02 7.59 -3.18
C ASN A 78 -17.02 6.49 -2.76
N PRO A 79 -17.90 6.74 -1.77
CA PRO A 79 -18.90 5.76 -1.39
C PRO A 79 -20.05 5.82 -2.41
N GLU A 80 -19.81 5.45 -3.66
CA GLU A 80 -20.84 5.36 -4.70
C GLU A 80 -20.60 4.07 -5.49
N LYS A 81 -21.48 3.09 -5.59
CA LYS A 81 -22.82 2.76 -5.10
C LYS A 81 -22.86 1.22 -5.16
N PRO A 82 -23.62 0.51 -4.31
CA PRO A 82 -23.86 -0.91 -4.53
C PRO A 82 -24.46 -1.10 -5.95
N PRO A 83 -24.06 -2.15 -6.70
CA PRO A 83 -24.66 -2.43 -8.00
C PRO A 83 -26.17 -2.60 -7.79
N SER A 84 -26.94 -1.72 -8.43
CA SER A 84 -28.39 -1.84 -8.44
C SER A 84 -28.76 -2.83 -9.55
N HIS A 85 -29.26 -3.99 -9.11
CA HIS A 85 -29.93 -5.06 -9.85
C HIS A 85 -29.14 -5.89 -10.86
#